data_AF-A0A2D9R067-F1
#
_entry.id   AF-A0A2D9R067-F1
#
_cell.length_a   1.000
_cell.length_b   1.000
_cell.length_c   1.000
_cell.angle_alpha   90.00
_cell.angle_beta   90.00
_cell.angle_gamma   90.00
#
_symmetry.space_group_name_H-M   'P 1'
#
loop_
_entity.id
_entity.type
_entity.pdbx_description
1 polymer ?
#
loop_
_entity_poly.entity_id
_entity_poly.type
_entity_poly.pdbx_seq_one_letter_code
_entity_poly.pdbx_strand_id
1 'polypeptide(L)' 'LTKQAMNRMPEWDKQINEWTSILNSASEQFQNGIASVLPVKNACDYCDYDLLCRVKKSSNN' A
#
# COMPACT_ATOMS: atom_id res chain seq x y z
N LEU A 1 -24.57 -10.91 2.46
CA LEU A 1 -23.91 -10.60 3.74
C LEU A 1 -24.98 -10.55 4.82
N THR A 2 -24.79 -11.22 5.97
CA THR A 2 -25.78 -11.19 7.07
C THR A 2 -25.70 -9.86 7.82
N LYS A 3 -26.81 -9.36 8.37
CA LYS A 3 -26.86 -8.09 9.14
C LYS A 3 -25.83 -8.04 10.28
N GLN A 4 -25.48 -9.18 10.88
CA GLN A 4 -24.42 -9.28 11.89
C GLN A 4 -23.01 -9.01 11.33
N ALA A 5 -22.72 -9.43 10.10
CA ALA A 5 -21.42 -9.18 9.48
C ALA A 5 -21.24 -7.68 9.16
N MET A 6 -22.31 -7.04 8.67
CA MET A 6 -22.31 -5.60 8.39
C MET A 6 -22.13 -4.75 9.66
N ASN A 7 -22.76 -5.12 10.77
CA ASN A 7 -22.59 -4.39 12.04
C ASN A 7 -21.19 -4.52 12.66
N ARG A 8 -20.42 -5.56 12.33
CA ARG A 8 -19.03 -5.73 12.80
C ARG A 8 -18.04 -4.96 11.94
N MET A 9 -18.44 -4.53 10.75
CA MET A 9 -17.59 -3.85 9.78
C MET A 9 -18.34 -2.67 9.17
N PRO A 10 -18.59 -1.61 9.97
CA PRO A 10 -19.41 -0.46 9.54
C PRO A 10 -18.85 0.25 8.29
N GLU A 11 -17.56 0.09 8.00
CA GLU A 11 -16.87 0.72 6.88
C GLU A 11 -16.51 -0.26 5.75
N TRP A 12 -17.13 -1.45 5.72
CA TRP A 12 -16.75 -2.50 4.77
C TRP A 12 -16.82 -2.04 3.30
N ASP A 13 -17.92 -1.40 2.90
CA ASP A 13 -18.10 -0.95 1.53
C ASP A 13 -17.09 0.16 1.18
N LYS A 14 -16.73 1.01 2.15
CA LYS A 14 -15.69 2.03 1.99
C LYS A 14 -14.32 1.38 1.77
N GLN A 15 -13.97 0.37 2.57
CA GLN A 15 -12.70 -0.37 2.45
C GLN A 15 -12.59 -1.08 1.10
N ILE A 16 -13.67 -1.71 0.63
CA ILE A 16 -13.71 -2.37 -0.67
C ILE A 16 -13.49 -1.37 -1.81
N ASN A 17 -14.13 -0.20 -1.74
CA ASN A 17 -13.95 0.85 -2.74
C ASN A 17 -12.52 1.39 -2.73
N GLU A 18 -11.94 1.61 -1.55
CA GLU A 18 -10.56 2.06 -1.39
C GLU A 18 -9.55 1.05 -1.96
N TRP A 19 -9.69 -0.23 -1.61
CA TRP A 19 -8.83 -1.28 -2.15
C TRP A 19 -8.94 -1.42 -3.67
N THR A 20 -10.16 -1.34 -4.21
CA THR A 20 -10.38 -1.39 -5.66
C THR A 20 -9.66 -0.25 -6.36
N SER A 21 -9.74 0.97 -5.81
CA SER A 21 -9.04 2.13 -6.35
C SER A 21 -7.52 1.97 -6.31
N ILE A 22 -6.97 1.52 -5.18
CA ILE A 22 -5.53 1.30 -5.00
C ILE A 22 -5.02 0.24 -5.99
N LEU A 23 -5.72 -0.89 -6.12
CA LEU A 23 -5.31 -1.98 -7.01
C LEU A 23 -5.32 -1.56 -8.48
N ASN A 24 -6.35 -0.83 -8.90
CA ASN A 24 -6.42 -0.34 -10.28
C ASN A 24 -5.31 0.66 -10.58
N SER A 25 -5.05 1.61 -9.67
CA SER A 25 -3.97 2.59 -9.86
C SER A 25 -2.59 1.94 -9.85
N ALA A 26 -2.34 0.98 -8.95
CA ALA A 26 -1.08 0.25 -8.91
C ALA A 26 -0.85 -0.56 -10.20
N SER A 27 -1.90 -1.18 -10.74
CA SER A 27 -1.84 -1.92 -12.01
C SER A 27 -1.51 -1.00 -13.19
N GLU A 28 -2.15 0.17 -13.27
CA GLU A 28 -1.88 1.17 -14.30
C GLU A 28 -0.44 1.69 -14.22
N GLN A 29 0.02 2.05 -13.02
CA GLN A 29 1.39 2.52 -12.79
C GLN A 29 2.41 1.47 -13.23
N PHE A 30 2.20 0.20 -12.86
CA PHE A 30 3.07 -0.90 -13.26
C PHE A 30 3.13 -1.06 -14.78
N GLN A 31 1.98 -1.10 -15.46
CA GLN A 31 1.91 -1.23 -16.92
C GLN A 31 2.59 -0.07 -17.65
N ASN A 32 2.56 1.13 -17.06
CA ASN A 32 3.24 2.33 -17.58
C ASN A 32 4.73 2.43 -17.18
N GLY A 33 5.28 1.44 -16.48
CA GLY A 33 6.68 1.43 -16.04
C GLY A 33 6.98 2.44 -14.92
N ILE A 34 5.96 2.89 -14.19
CA ILE A 34 6.10 3.82 -13.08
C ILE A 34 6.36 3.01 -11.80
N ALA A 35 7.58 3.15 -11.26
CA ALA A 35 8.03 2.45 -10.05
C ALA A 35 8.55 3.44 -9.00
N SER A 36 7.68 4.31 -8.51
CA SER A 36 8.04 5.29 -7.48
C SER A 36 8.37 4.61 -6.15
N VAL A 37 9.53 4.94 -5.56
CA VAL A 37 9.94 4.43 -4.25
C VAL A 37 9.50 5.41 -3.17
N LEU A 38 8.37 5.12 -2.51
CA LEU A 38 7.74 5.98 -1.50
C LEU A 38 7.55 5.20 -0.18
N PRO A 39 8.63 4.91 0.56
CA PRO A 39 8.53 4.09 1.76
C PRO A 39 7.80 4.83 2.87
N VAL A 40 6.83 4.15 3.49
CA VAL A 40 6.23 4.59 4.74
C VAL A 40 7.17 4.35 5.92
N LYS A 41 6.87 4.93 7.08
CA LYS A 41 7.67 4.75 8.30
C LYS A 41 7.94 3.25 8.56
N ASN A 42 9.21 2.91 8.79
CA ASN A 42 9.71 1.56 9.02
C ASN A 42 9.58 0.57 7.85
N ALA A 43 9.11 0.97 6.66
CA ALA A 43 9.03 0.07 5.50
C ALA A 43 10.42 -0.42 5.05
N CYS A 44 11.44 0.43 5.15
CA CYS A 44 12.82 0.09 4.80
C CYS A 44 13.50 -0.85 5.82
N ASP A 45 12.87 -1.13 6.97
CA ASP A 45 13.43 -2.08 7.94
C ASP A 45 13.26 -3.53 7.48
N TYR A 46 12.29 -3.77 6.58
CA TYR A 46 11.93 -5.09 6.05
C TYR A 46 12.21 -5.21 4.54
N CYS A 47 12.96 -4.27 3.95
CA CYS A 47 13.27 -4.24 2.52
C CYS A 47 14.77 -4.43 2.29
N ASP A 48 15.14 -5.50 1.58
CA ASP A 48 16.53 -5.88 1.31
C ASP A 48 17.12 -5.20 0.04
N TYR A 49 16.36 -4.31 -0.60
CA TYR A 49 16.76 -3.63 -1.84
C TYR A 49 17.35 -2.24 -1.60
N ASP A 50 18.07 -2.05 -0.49
CA ASP A 50 18.71 -0.78 -0.12
C ASP A 50 19.69 -0.28 -1.19
N LEU A 51 20.45 -1.18 -1.81
CA LEU A 51 21.39 -0.86 -2.90
C LEU A 51 20.70 -0.42 -4.20
N LEU A 52 19.43 -0.76 -4.41
CA LEU A 52 18.71 -0.49 -5.65
C LEU A 52 17.73 0.68 -5.52
N CYS A 53 17.12 0.85 -4.36
CA CYS A 53 15.94 1.71 -4.20
C CYS A 53 16.25 3.22 -4.20
N ARG A 54 17.54 3.63 -4.23
CA ARG A 54 18.01 5.03 -4.21
C ARG A 54 17.47 5.87 -3.03
N VAL A 55 16.87 5.23 -2.02
CA VAL A 55 16.39 5.87 -0.79
C VAL A 55 17.42 5.68 0.30
N LYS A 56 17.80 6.77 0.97
CA LYS A 56 18.61 6.69 2.18
C LYS A 56 17.73 6.15 3.31
N LYS A 57 18.11 4.98 3.86
CA LYS A 57 17.53 4.48 5.12
C LYS A 57 17.84 5.52 6.20
N SER A 58 16.83 6.27 6.63
CA SER A 58 16.98 7.14 7.79
C SER A 58 17.15 6.22 8.99
N SER A 59 18.34 6.23 9.61
CA SER A 59 18.51 5.62 10.93
C SER A 59 17.49 6.29 11.86
N ASN A 60 16.51 5.50 12.33
CA ASN A 60 15.60 5.93 13.38
C ASN A 60 16.43 6.07 14.68
N ASN A 61 17.04 7.24 14.89
CA ASN A 61 17.50 7.68 16.20
C ASN A 61 16.42 8.57 16.81
#